data_AF-A0A351V8S9-F1
#
_entry.id   AF-A0A351V8S9-F1
#
_cell.length_a   1.000
_cell.length_b   1.000
_cell.length_c   1.000
_cell.angle_alpha   90.00
_cell.angle_beta   90.00
_cell.angle_gamma   90.00
#
_symmetry.space_group_name_H-M   'P 1'
#
loop_
_entity.id
_entity.type
_entity.pdbx_description
1 polymer ?
#
loop_
_entity_poly.entity_id
_entity_poly.type
_entity_poly.pdbx_seq_one_letter_code
_entity_poly.pdbx_strand_id
1 'polypeptide(L)'
;MQSGKKYKIGYVPGVYDLFHIGHLNLIHRAKEQSEYLMAGVLTDELVEHFKGQRPYIPYAEREAIVAAVREVDEVVKVDFSNTVKMDAWKQYHYDAYFSGSDHEHDWDEEKKELQAVGSDIVFLPYTKSTSSSMLKEQIRKGAEKKRLYLFGAGRIGQRVLKELNSDNQHCKWEIAGFLDNSQEKHLTRILGVPVYRPEDLKTLEKEDEFFIRITMKNIGEAAGQLRTLGLGGNIQGD
;
A
#
# COMPACT_ATOMS: atom_id res chain seq x y z
N MET A 1 43.85 -2.72 17.64
CA MET A 1 43.37 -1.37 17.29
C MET A 1 42.05 -1.57 16.57
N GLN A 2 40.91 -1.17 17.15
CA GLN A 2 39.70 -1.08 16.35
C GLN A 2 39.94 0.06 15.36
N SER A 3 39.96 -0.22 14.05
CA SER A 3 39.90 0.87 13.09
C SER A 3 38.56 1.55 13.30
N GLY A 4 38.57 2.86 13.55
CA GLY A 4 37.34 3.65 13.65
C GLY A 4 36.45 3.44 12.42
N LYS A 5 35.16 3.76 12.56
CA LYS A 5 34.25 3.70 11.41
C LYS A 5 34.68 4.73 10.37
N LYS A 6 34.27 4.52 9.11
CA LYS A 6 34.73 5.35 7.97
C LYS A 6 34.36 6.83 8.15
N TYR A 7 33.18 7.10 8.71
CA TYR A 7 32.62 8.43 8.88
C TYR A 7 32.40 8.71 10.37
N LYS A 8 32.60 9.95 10.83
CA LYS A 8 32.28 10.32 12.21
C LYS A 8 30.80 10.63 12.34
N ILE A 9 30.26 11.43 11.41
CA ILE A 9 28.85 11.82 11.40
C ILE A 9 28.18 11.33 10.12
N GLY A 10 27.26 10.39 10.27
CA GLY A 10 26.36 9.93 9.22
C GLY A 10 25.03 10.69 9.26
N TYR A 11 24.45 10.94 8.09
CA TYR A 11 23.13 11.50 7.94
C TYR A 11 22.29 10.62 7.02
N VAL A 12 21.15 10.14 7.51
CA VAL A 12 20.23 9.29 6.75
C VAL A 12 18.83 9.91 6.79
N PRO A 13 18.45 10.71 5.78
CA PRO A 13 17.11 11.26 5.72
C PRO A 13 16.13 10.31 5.05
N GLY A 14 14.87 10.36 5.49
CA GLY A 14 13.82 9.51 4.96
C GLY A 14 12.43 9.94 5.41
N VAL A 15 11.42 9.47 4.67
CA VAL A 15 10.03 9.65 5.09
C VAL A 15 9.72 8.78 6.29
N TYR A 16 10.21 7.53 6.32
CA TYR A 16 9.96 6.56 7.40
C TYR A 16 8.47 6.24 7.65
N ASP A 17 7.62 6.42 6.63
CA ASP A 17 6.19 6.07 6.70
C ASP A 17 5.97 4.56 6.69
N LEU A 18 4.99 4.07 7.47
CA LEU A 18 4.74 2.64 7.68
C LEU A 18 6.05 1.86 7.95
N PHE A 19 6.76 2.25 9.01
CA PHE A 19 8.11 1.76 9.30
C PHE A 19 8.24 0.24 9.21
N HIS A 20 9.26 -0.24 8.51
CA HIS A 20 9.45 -1.66 8.18
C HIS A 20 10.93 -2.01 8.05
N ILE A 21 11.24 -3.29 7.85
CA ILE A 21 12.60 -3.83 7.82
C ILE A 21 13.53 -3.13 6.81
N GLY A 22 13.00 -2.65 5.68
CA GLY A 22 13.77 -1.85 4.72
C GLY A 22 14.37 -0.57 5.34
N HIS A 23 13.61 0.19 6.13
CA HIS A 23 14.11 1.37 6.83
C HIS A 23 15.13 0.99 7.91
N LEU A 24 14.83 -0.04 8.70
CA LEU A 24 15.72 -0.51 9.76
C LEU A 24 17.08 -0.94 9.20
N ASN A 25 17.09 -1.71 8.11
CA ASN A 25 18.33 -2.15 7.48
C ASN A 25 19.13 -1.00 6.85
N LEU A 26 18.45 0.03 6.32
CA LEU A 26 19.12 1.24 5.83
C LEU A 26 19.84 1.96 6.96
N ILE A 27 19.15 2.18 8.09
CA ILE A 27 19.71 2.82 9.29
C ILE A 27 20.87 1.97 9.83
N HIS A 28 20.70 0.65 9.92
CA HIS A 28 21.74 -0.26 10.42
C HIS A 28 23.03 -0.16 9.59
N ARG A 29 22.92 -0.24 8.26
CA ARG A 29 24.08 -0.13 7.35
C ARG A 29 24.73 1.25 7.36
N ALA A 30 23.94 2.31 7.56
CA ALA A 30 24.48 3.65 7.75
C ALA A 30 25.30 3.71 9.06
N LYS A 31 24.74 3.20 10.16
CA LYS A 31 25.43 3.14 11.46
C LYS A 31 26.67 2.26 11.43
N GLU A 32 26.71 1.16 10.67
CA GLU A 32 27.93 0.35 10.51
C GLU A 32 29.11 1.18 9.97
N GLN A 33 28.84 2.23 9.21
CA GLN A 33 29.83 3.09 8.58
C GLN A 33 30.05 4.42 9.31
N SER A 34 29.19 4.78 10.27
CA SER A 34 29.28 6.05 11.03
C SER A 34 29.40 5.90 12.55
N GLU A 35 30.24 6.70 13.19
CA GLU A 35 30.37 6.73 14.65
C GLU A 35 29.09 7.27 15.31
N TYR A 36 28.56 8.36 14.76
CA TYR A 36 27.29 9.01 15.10
C TYR A 36 26.37 9.01 13.87
N LEU A 37 25.07 8.82 14.05
CA LEU A 37 24.08 8.73 12.99
C LEU A 37 22.88 9.63 13.33
N MET A 38 22.72 10.67 12.53
CA MET A 38 21.53 11.52 12.50
C MET A 38 20.53 10.94 11.50
N ALA A 39 19.31 10.65 11.95
CA ALA A 39 18.21 10.28 11.09
C ALA A 39 17.34 11.50 10.79
N GLY A 40 17.26 11.90 9.51
CA GLY A 40 16.45 13.03 9.07
C GLY A 40 15.00 12.61 8.80
N VAL A 41 14.04 13.06 9.59
CA VAL A 41 12.62 12.73 9.37
C VAL A 41 11.92 13.85 8.61
N LEU A 42 11.38 13.54 7.43
CA LEU A 42 10.67 14.52 6.60
C LEU A 42 9.30 14.89 7.20
N THR A 43 8.98 16.18 7.21
CA THR A 43 7.65 16.70 7.61
C THR A 43 6.53 16.29 6.67
N ASP A 44 5.30 16.27 7.19
CA ASP A 44 4.12 15.85 6.41
C ASP A 44 3.88 16.78 5.22
N GLU A 45 4.03 18.09 5.41
CA GLU A 45 3.88 19.12 4.37
C GLU A 45 4.92 18.97 3.26
N LEU A 46 6.16 18.64 3.65
CA LEU A 46 7.25 18.45 2.69
C LEU A 46 7.02 17.21 1.82
N VAL A 47 6.56 16.12 2.43
CA VAL A 47 6.26 14.89 1.70
C VAL A 47 5.07 15.10 0.77
N GLU A 48 4.03 15.80 1.23
CA GLU A 48 2.89 16.18 0.40
C GLU A 48 3.32 17.00 -0.82
N HIS A 49 4.23 17.97 -0.62
CA HIS A 49 4.75 18.79 -1.70
C HIS A 49 5.49 17.98 -2.78
N PHE A 50 6.38 17.05 -2.39
CA PHE A 50 7.18 16.28 -3.35
C PHE A 50 6.47 15.06 -3.93
N LYS A 51 5.59 14.41 -3.17
CA LYS A 51 4.95 13.14 -3.55
C LYS A 51 3.46 13.27 -3.91
N GLY A 52 2.88 14.45 -3.75
CA GLY A 52 1.46 14.72 -4.00
C GLY A 52 0.50 14.06 -2.99
N GLN A 53 1.04 13.49 -1.90
CA GLN A 53 0.25 12.82 -0.86
C GLN A 53 0.98 12.90 0.49
N ARG A 54 0.22 13.05 1.57
CA ARG A 54 0.76 12.97 2.93
C ARG A 54 1.19 11.54 3.30
N PRO A 55 2.17 11.38 4.20
CA PRO A 55 2.41 10.12 4.89
C PRO A 55 1.15 9.63 5.59
N TYR A 56 1.04 8.31 5.79
CA TYR A 56 -0.07 7.76 6.57
C TYR A 56 0.14 8.02 8.07
N ILE A 57 1.37 7.81 8.54
CA ILE A 57 1.76 8.07 9.93
C ILE A 57 2.24 9.54 10.04
N PRO A 58 1.66 10.36 10.93
CA PRO A 58 2.06 11.76 11.12
C PRO A 58 3.54 11.92 11.51
N TYR A 59 4.11 13.10 11.24
CA TYR A 59 5.51 13.41 11.55
C TYR A 59 5.93 13.04 12.97
N ALA A 60 5.17 13.45 13.99
CA ALA A 60 5.53 13.24 15.39
C ALA A 60 5.63 11.75 15.77
N GLU A 61 4.77 10.92 15.19
CA GLU A 61 4.79 9.47 15.41
C GLU A 61 6.00 8.83 14.69
N ARG A 62 6.29 9.24 13.45
CA ARG A 62 7.46 8.75 12.71
C ARG A 62 8.76 9.14 13.40
N GLU A 63 8.86 10.39 13.87
CA GLU A 63 9.98 10.89 14.67
C GLU A 63 10.18 10.04 15.92
N ALA A 64 9.13 9.78 16.70
CA ALA A 64 9.20 8.96 17.90
C ALA A 64 9.64 7.50 17.61
N ILE A 65 9.13 6.90 16.52
CA ILE A 65 9.51 5.55 16.09
C ILE A 65 11.00 5.51 15.74
N VAL A 66 11.47 6.47 14.93
CA VAL A 66 12.87 6.52 14.48
C VAL A 66 13.81 6.80 15.66
N ALA A 67 13.43 7.67 16.59
CA ALA A 67 14.20 7.97 17.80
C ALA A 67 14.35 6.76 18.73
N ALA A 68 13.43 5.80 18.66
CA ALA A 68 13.51 4.55 19.42
C ALA A 68 14.42 3.49 18.77
N VAL A 69 14.90 3.71 17.55
CA VAL A 69 15.81 2.78 16.86
C VAL A 69 17.19 2.89 17.50
N ARG A 70 17.70 1.75 18.01
CA ARG A 70 18.96 1.67 18.77
C ARG A 70 20.17 2.30 18.06
N GLU A 71 20.22 2.17 16.74
CA GLU A 71 21.33 2.66 15.91
C GLU A 71 21.30 4.18 15.64
N VAL A 72 20.19 4.84 15.92
CA VAL A 72 20.02 6.29 15.73
C VAL A 72 20.47 7.01 16.99
N ASP A 73 21.44 7.92 16.86
CA ASP A 73 21.89 8.74 18.00
C ASP A 73 21.06 10.01 18.15
N GLU A 74 20.57 10.55 17.02
CA GLU A 74 19.76 11.77 16.99
C GLU A 74 18.76 11.74 15.83
N VAL A 75 17.55 12.24 16.08
CA VAL A 75 16.58 12.52 15.03
C VAL A 75 16.56 14.02 14.76
N VAL A 76 16.68 14.38 13.49
CA VAL A 76 16.63 15.78 13.04
C VAL A 76 15.46 15.98 12.09
N LYS A 77 14.85 17.16 12.16
CA LYS A 77 13.71 17.51 11.32
C LYS A 77 14.17 17.88 9.91
N VAL A 78 13.47 17.37 8.90
CA VAL A 78 13.64 17.76 7.50
C VAL A 78 12.39 18.46 6.99
N ASP A 79 12.53 19.74 6.67
CA ASP A 79 11.48 20.61 6.16
C ASP A 79 11.99 21.44 4.98
N PHE A 80 11.20 22.41 4.53
CA PHE A 80 11.54 23.21 3.35
C PHE A 80 12.87 23.96 3.45
N SER A 81 13.39 24.19 4.66
CA SER A 81 14.63 24.93 4.88
C SER A 81 15.91 24.12 4.63
N ASN A 82 15.83 22.78 4.57
CA ASN A 82 16.99 21.89 4.47
C ASN A 82 16.76 20.71 3.51
N THR A 83 15.94 20.92 2.47
CA THR A 83 15.66 19.91 1.44
C THR A 83 16.85 19.66 0.52
N VAL A 84 17.65 20.68 0.26
CA VAL A 84 18.89 20.58 -0.52
C VAL A 84 19.97 19.95 0.34
N LYS A 85 20.64 18.92 -0.18
CA LYS A 85 21.67 18.16 0.55
C LYS A 85 22.77 19.10 1.10
N MET A 86 23.20 20.07 0.30
CA MET A 86 24.19 21.07 0.71
C MET A 86 23.68 22.00 1.83
N ASP A 87 22.39 22.34 1.86
CA ASP A 87 21.83 23.17 2.94
C ASP A 87 21.70 22.36 4.24
N ALA A 88 21.31 21.09 4.15
CA ALA A 88 21.38 20.17 5.29
C ALA A 88 22.83 20.01 5.79
N TRP A 89 23.82 19.94 4.90
CA TRP A 89 25.22 19.89 5.29
C TRP A 89 25.69 21.17 5.99
N LYS A 90 25.28 22.36 5.53
CA LYS A 90 25.60 23.63 6.23
C LYS A 90 25.04 23.67 7.65
N GLN A 91 23.94 22.97 7.89
CA GLN A 91 23.30 22.92 9.21
C GLN A 91 23.92 21.86 10.12
N TYR A 92 24.17 20.66 9.59
CA TYR A 92 24.50 19.48 10.40
C TYR A 92 25.95 19.00 10.26
N HIS A 93 26.69 19.51 9.26
CA HIS A 93 28.09 19.17 8.99
C HIS A 93 28.38 17.66 8.98
N TYR A 94 27.51 16.88 8.34
CA TYR A 94 27.70 15.43 8.23
C TYR A 94 28.85 15.07 7.28
N ASP A 95 29.54 13.95 7.56
CA ASP A 95 30.60 13.41 6.72
C ASP A 95 30.07 12.51 5.60
N ALA A 96 28.91 11.88 5.80
CA ALA A 96 28.27 11.03 4.81
C ALA A 96 26.75 11.15 4.80
N TYR A 97 26.19 11.39 3.61
CA TYR A 97 24.77 11.24 3.31
C TYR A 97 24.50 9.82 2.85
N PHE A 98 23.65 9.08 3.56
CA PHE A 98 23.26 7.72 3.22
C PHE A 98 21.89 7.70 2.54
N SER A 99 21.80 6.97 1.44
CA SER A 99 20.55 6.74 0.71
C SER A 99 20.44 5.30 0.22
N GLY A 100 19.23 4.83 -0.06
CA GLY A 100 19.04 3.61 -0.85
C GLY A 100 19.58 3.79 -2.27
N SER A 101 20.05 2.69 -2.88
CA SER A 101 20.61 2.64 -4.24
C SER A 101 19.62 2.97 -5.36
N ASP A 102 18.34 3.21 -5.06
CA ASP A 102 17.30 3.52 -6.04
C ASP A 102 17.51 4.88 -6.76
N HIS A 103 18.48 5.68 -6.31
CA HIS A 103 18.81 7.01 -6.81
C HIS A 103 20.28 7.16 -7.26
N GLU A 104 21.01 6.05 -7.43
CA GLU A 104 22.47 6.08 -7.63
C GLU A 104 22.92 6.89 -8.87
N HIS A 105 22.08 6.98 -9.90
CA HIS A 105 22.42 7.67 -11.15
C HIS A 105 21.95 9.13 -11.24
N ASP A 106 21.20 9.61 -10.24
CA ASP A 106 20.53 10.92 -10.33
C ASP A 106 21.33 12.05 -9.65
N TRP A 107 22.35 11.74 -8.84
CA TRP A 107 22.98 12.72 -7.91
C TRP A 107 24.49 12.93 -8.10
N ASP A 108 25.00 12.78 -9.33
CA ASP A 108 26.43 12.96 -9.61
C ASP A 108 26.92 14.38 -9.32
N GLU A 109 26.10 15.40 -9.58
CA GLU A 109 26.45 16.80 -9.33
C GLU A 109 26.48 17.11 -7.84
N GLU A 110 25.43 16.76 -7.08
CA GLU A 110 25.41 17.00 -5.64
C GLU A 110 26.48 16.19 -4.90
N LYS A 111 26.83 15.01 -5.41
CA LYS A 111 27.94 14.22 -4.88
C LYS A 111 29.26 14.98 -5.01
N LYS A 112 29.55 15.58 -6.18
CA LYS A 112 30.75 16.40 -6.37
C LYS A 112 30.77 17.62 -5.46
N GLU A 113 29.63 18.29 -5.30
CA GLU A 113 29.51 19.46 -4.41
C GLU A 113 29.80 19.09 -2.95
N LEU A 114 29.23 17.99 -2.46
CA LEU A 114 29.50 17.50 -1.09
C LEU A 114 30.95 17.05 -0.92
N GLN A 115 31.54 16.40 -1.92
CA GLN A 115 32.95 15.99 -1.89
C GLN A 115 33.90 17.19 -1.82
N ALA A 116 33.56 18.32 -2.46
CA ALA A 116 34.35 19.55 -2.37
C ALA A 116 34.41 20.13 -0.94
N VAL A 117 33.46 19.78 -0.07
CA VAL A 117 33.41 20.18 1.33
C VAL A 117 33.77 19.06 2.31
N GLY A 118 34.31 17.94 1.80
CA GLY A 118 34.77 16.80 2.61
C GLY A 118 33.67 15.84 3.05
N SER A 119 32.48 15.93 2.46
CA SER A 119 31.35 15.03 2.69
C SER A 119 31.14 14.08 1.50
N ASP A 120 30.43 12.97 1.66
CA ASP A 120 30.18 12.01 0.59
C ASP A 120 28.72 11.59 0.48
N ILE A 121 28.31 11.05 -0.67
CA ILE A 121 27.02 10.37 -0.84
C ILE A 121 27.27 8.88 -1.00
N VAL A 122 26.71 8.10 -0.07
CA VAL A 122 26.85 6.65 0.00
C VAL A 122 25.51 5.99 -0.30
N PHE A 123 25.48 5.25 -1.40
CA PHE A 123 24.34 4.44 -1.79
C PHE A 123 24.43 3.04 -1.16
N LEU A 124 23.42 2.68 -0.39
CA LEU A 124 23.33 1.41 0.31
C LEU A 124 22.37 0.47 -0.45
N PRO A 125 22.69 -0.84 -0.52
CA PRO A 125 21.85 -1.80 -1.23
C PRO A 125 20.41 -1.78 -0.73
N TYR A 126 19.46 -1.59 -1.65
CA TYR A 126 18.05 -1.63 -1.32
C TYR A 126 17.61 -3.03 -0.85
N THR A 127 16.79 -3.09 0.21
CA THR A 127 16.22 -4.34 0.72
C THR A 127 14.89 -4.62 0.02
N LYS A 128 14.89 -5.49 -1.00
CA LYS A 128 13.71 -5.87 -1.79
C LYS A 128 12.74 -6.84 -1.07
N SER A 129 12.31 -6.52 0.15
CA SER A 129 11.34 -7.37 0.89
C SER A 129 10.03 -6.65 1.18
N THR A 130 10.07 -5.50 1.84
CA THR A 130 8.88 -4.77 2.29
C THR A 130 9.07 -3.28 2.01
N SER A 131 8.07 -2.67 1.38
CA SER A 131 7.99 -1.22 1.15
C SER A 131 6.64 -0.69 1.62
N SER A 132 6.58 0.60 1.96
CA SER A 132 5.32 1.27 2.33
C SER A 132 4.27 1.17 1.21
N SER A 133 4.70 1.21 -0.07
CA SER A 133 3.80 1.03 -1.21
C SER A 133 3.19 -0.37 -1.24
N MET A 134 4.00 -1.42 -1.01
CA MET A 134 3.49 -2.79 -0.91
C MET A 134 2.51 -2.95 0.25
N LEU A 135 2.80 -2.38 1.42
CA LEU A 135 1.89 -2.43 2.57
C LEU A 135 0.57 -1.72 2.28
N LYS A 136 0.62 -0.51 1.71
CA LYS A 136 -0.57 0.26 1.30
C LYS A 136 -1.41 -0.52 0.28
N GLU A 137 -0.76 -1.16 -0.70
CA GLU A 137 -1.43 -1.98 -1.70
C GLU A 137 -2.12 -3.19 -1.07
N GLN A 138 -1.46 -3.90 -0.15
CA GLN A 138 -2.05 -5.06 0.53
C GLN A 138 -3.23 -4.68 1.43
N ILE A 139 -3.15 -3.56 2.16
CA ILE A 139 -4.27 -3.03 2.95
C ILE A 139 -5.45 -2.70 2.03
N ARG A 140 -5.18 -2.05 0.89
CA ARG A 140 -6.22 -1.73 -0.10
C ARG A 140 -6.86 -3.01 -0.66
N LYS A 141 -6.07 -3.99 -1.09
CA LYS A 141 -6.59 -5.29 -1.58
C LYS A 141 -7.38 -6.04 -0.51
N GLY A 142 -6.97 -5.97 0.76
CA GLY A 142 -7.71 -6.54 1.88
C GLY A 142 -9.02 -5.82 2.20
N ALA A 143 -9.12 -4.52 1.86
CA ALA A 143 -10.31 -3.71 2.03
C ALA A 143 -11.28 -3.78 0.83
N GLU A 144 -10.82 -4.23 -0.34
CA GLU A 144 -11.68 -4.47 -1.51
C GLU A 144 -12.61 -5.66 -1.22
N LYS A 145 -13.90 -5.35 -1.03
CA LYS A 145 -14.92 -6.38 -0.78
C LYS A 145 -15.05 -7.25 -2.04
N LYS A 146 -15.00 -8.57 -1.86
CA LYS A 146 -15.28 -9.49 -2.98
C LYS A 146 -16.69 -9.28 -3.51
N ARG A 147 -16.86 -9.31 -4.82
CA ARG A 147 -18.14 -9.06 -5.47
C ARG A 147 -19.04 -10.29 -5.32
N LEU A 148 -20.30 -10.08 -4.93
CA LEU A 148 -21.30 -11.14 -4.77
C LEU A 148 -22.47 -10.87 -5.72
N TYR A 149 -22.79 -11.90 -6.51
CA TYR A 149 -23.96 -11.95 -7.37
C TYR A 149 -25.03 -12.86 -6.76
N LEU A 150 -26.28 -12.42 -6.82
CA LEU A 150 -27.42 -13.23 -6.37
C LEU A 150 -28.13 -13.83 -7.58
N PHE A 151 -28.12 -15.16 -7.73
CA PHE A 151 -28.84 -15.82 -8.82
C PHE A 151 -30.32 -15.95 -8.46
N GLY A 152 -31.17 -15.26 -9.19
CA GLY A 152 -32.62 -15.21 -9.05
C GLY A 152 -33.10 -13.90 -8.42
N ALA A 153 -33.57 -12.96 -9.24
CA ALA A 153 -34.00 -11.63 -8.80
C ALA A 153 -35.46 -11.58 -8.28
N GLY A 154 -36.05 -12.75 -7.99
CA GLY A 154 -37.40 -12.89 -7.46
C GLY A 154 -37.50 -12.55 -5.97
N ARG A 155 -38.63 -12.92 -5.35
CA ARG A 155 -38.91 -12.62 -3.93
C ARG A 155 -37.84 -13.14 -2.96
N ILE A 156 -37.23 -14.28 -3.25
CA ILE A 156 -36.18 -14.88 -2.42
C ILE A 156 -34.90 -14.04 -2.52
N GLY A 157 -34.39 -13.77 -3.72
CA GLY A 157 -33.23 -12.90 -3.93
C GLY A 157 -33.39 -11.50 -3.34
N GLN A 158 -34.57 -10.89 -3.48
CA GLN A 158 -34.85 -9.58 -2.87
C GLN A 158 -34.84 -9.62 -1.33
N ARG A 159 -35.27 -10.73 -0.73
CA ARG A 159 -35.20 -10.91 0.74
C ARG A 159 -33.75 -11.05 1.19
N VAL A 160 -32.97 -11.91 0.54
CA VAL A 160 -31.55 -12.10 0.82
C VAL A 160 -30.77 -10.79 0.66
N LEU A 161 -31.07 -9.99 -0.37
CA LEU A 161 -30.49 -8.67 -0.55
C LEU A 161 -30.78 -7.74 0.64
N LYS A 162 -32.02 -7.71 1.13
CA LYS A 162 -32.38 -6.89 2.30
C LYS A 162 -31.66 -7.36 3.57
N GLU A 163 -31.55 -8.67 3.79
CA GLU A 163 -30.80 -9.24 4.91
C GLU A 163 -29.32 -8.83 4.86
N LEU A 164 -28.67 -9.01 3.71
CA LEU A 164 -27.26 -8.63 3.52
C LEU A 164 -27.01 -7.12 3.69
N ASN A 165 -27.96 -6.27 3.25
CA ASN A 165 -27.87 -4.82 3.44
C ASN A 165 -28.16 -4.36 4.87
N SER A 166 -28.85 -5.17 5.68
CA SER A 166 -29.16 -4.86 7.07
C SER A 166 -27.95 -5.09 7.98
N ASP A 167 -27.10 -6.07 7.65
CA ASP A 167 -25.85 -6.42 8.34
C ASP A 167 -24.65 -5.50 8.00
N ASN A 168 -24.93 -4.26 7.56
CA ASN A 168 -24.00 -3.39 6.83
C ASN A 168 -22.73 -2.95 7.60
N GLN A 169 -22.57 -3.31 8.87
CA GLN A 169 -21.32 -3.09 9.60
C GLN A 169 -20.28 -4.21 9.37
N HIS A 170 -20.67 -5.39 8.87
CA HIS A 170 -19.77 -6.56 8.76
C HIS A 170 -19.86 -7.32 7.43
N CYS A 171 -20.61 -6.82 6.43
CA CYS A 171 -20.75 -7.55 5.16
C CYS A 171 -19.43 -7.61 4.38
N LYS A 172 -18.86 -8.83 4.29
CA LYS A 172 -17.61 -9.19 3.59
C LYS A 172 -17.64 -8.94 2.07
N TRP A 173 -18.84 -8.79 1.50
CA TRP A 173 -19.06 -8.70 0.06
C TRP A 173 -19.69 -7.38 -0.36
N GLU A 174 -19.35 -6.94 -1.57
CA GLU A 174 -20.09 -5.93 -2.31
C GLU A 174 -21.15 -6.64 -3.16
N ILE A 175 -22.42 -6.25 -3.04
CA ILE A 175 -23.46 -6.81 -3.91
C ILE A 175 -23.35 -6.17 -5.29
N ALA A 176 -22.80 -6.94 -6.25
CA ALA A 176 -22.51 -6.45 -7.59
C ALA A 176 -23.75 -6.49 -8.51
N GLY A 177 -24.64 -7.47 -8.32
CA GLY A 177 -25.79 -7.64 -9.20
C GLY A 177 -26.68 -8.83 -8.86
N PHE A 178 -27.85 -8.87 -9.49
CA PHE A 178 -28.61 -10.10 -9.67
C PHE A 178 -28.25 -10.76 -10.99
N LEU A 179 -28.37 -12.08 -11.05
CA LEU A 179 -28.41 -12.86 -12.28
C LEU A 179 -29.81 -13.44 -12.43
N ASP A 180 -30.43 -13.31 -13.60
CA ASP A 180 -31.75 -13.89 -13.84
C ASP A 180 -31.86 -14.35 -15.30
N ASN A 181 -32.58 -15.44 -15.57
CA ASN A 181 -32.78 -15.94 -16.94
C ASN A 181 -33.93 -15.21 -17.66
N SER A 182 -34.75 -14.47 -16.91
CA SER A 182 -35.89 -13.68 -17.40
C SER A 182 -35.40 -12.46 -18.16
N GLN A 183 -35.62 -12.44 -19.48
CA GLN A 183 -35.16 -11.36 -20.36
C GLN A 183 -35.78 -10.01 -20.01
N GLU A 184 -37.04 -10.00 -19.55
CA GLU A 184 -37.74 -8.78 -19.15
C GLU A 184 -37.13 -8.10 -17.93
N LYS A 185 -36.30 -8.80 -17.15
CA LYS A 185 -35.58 -8.22 -16.00
C LYS A 185 -34.20 -7.70 -16.38
N HIS A 186 -33.61 -8.11 -17.51
CA HIS A 186 -32.28 -7.62 -17.90
C HIS A 186 -32.30 -6.12 -18.15
N LEU A 187 -31.19 -5.44 -17.90
CA LEU A 187 -31.07 -3.98 -18.02
C LEU A 187 -32.00 -3.20 -17.06
N THR A 188 -32.59 -3.86 -16.07
CA THR A 188 -33.35 -3.23 -14.99
C THR A 188 -32.56 -3.19 -13.69
N ARG A 189 -33.09 -2.51 -12.68
CA ARG A 189 -32.58 -2.54 -11.31
C ARG A 189 -33.67 -3.01 -10.36
N ILE A 190 -33.33 -3.95 -9.49
CA ILE A 190 -34.20 -4.45 -8.42
C ILE A 190 -33.62 -3.98 -7.09
N LEU A 191 -34.40 -3.16 -6.37
CA LEU A 191 -33.95 -2.51 -5.13
C LEU A 191 -32.63 -1.75 -5.31
N GLY A 192 -32.44 -1.12 -6.47
CA GLY A 192 -31.23 -0.36 -6.83
C GLY A 192 -30.08 -1.21 -7.39
N VAL A 193 -30.15 -2.54 -7.30
CA VAL A 193 -29.12 -3.48 -7.78
C VAL A 193 -29.40 -3.89 -9.22
N PRO A 194 -28.42 -3.80 -10.15
CA PRO A 194 -28.61 -4.17 -11.55
C PRO A 194 -28.86 -5.68 -11.74
N VAL A 195 -29.58 -6.03 -12.81
CA VAL A 195 -29.85 -7.42 -13.18
C VAL A 195 -29.16 -7.74 -14.50
N TYR A 196 -28.32 -8.76 -14.48
CA TYR A 196 -27.50 -9.23 -15.61
C TYR A 196 -27.94 -10.61 -16.10
N ARG A 197 -27.49 -10.96 -17.30
CA ARG A 197 -27.54 -12.35 -17.78
C ARG A 197 -26.41 -13.14 -17.10
N PRO A 198 -26.64 -14.40 -16.72
CA PRO A 198 -25.56 -15.26 -16.23
C PRO A 198 -24.38 -15.36 -17.20
N GLU A 199 -24.65 -15.31 -18.50
CA GLU A 199 -23.65 -15.38 -19.58
C GLU A 199 -22.72 -14.15 -19.63
N ASP A 200 -23.22 -12.98 -19.23
CA ASP A 200 -22.45 -11.73 -19.28
C ASP A 200 -21.33 -11.70 -18.24
N LEU A 201 -21.40 -12.53 -17.18
CA LEU A 201 -20.45 -12.49 -16.08
C LEU A 201 -18.99 -12.66 -16.50
N LYS A 202 -18.71 -13.48 -17.51
CA LYS A 202 -17.34 -13.64 -18.04
C LYS A 202 -16.77 -12.39 -18.69
N THR A 203 -17.64 -11.49 -19.13
CA THR A 203 -17.24 -10.19 -19.71
C THR A 203 -17.20 -9.10 -18.65
N LEU A 204 -18.00 -9.22 -17.59
CA LEU A 204 -18.11 -8.24 -16.51
C LEU A 204 -17.01 -8.39 -15.46
N GLU A 205 -16.52 -9.61 -15.22
CA GLU A 205 -15.58 -9.93 -14.15
C GLU A 205 -14.34 -10.62 -14.71
N LYS A 206 -13.18 -10.33 -14.11
CA LYS A 206 -11.97 -11.14 -14.31
C LYS A 206 -12.13 -12.45 -13.52
N GLU A 207 -11.51 -13.52 -14.02
CA GLU A 207 -11.57 -14.83 -13.36
C GLU A 207 -11.09 -14.73 -11.89
N ASP A 208 -11.77 -15.46 -10.99
CA ASP A 208 -11.45 -15.67 -9.55
C ASP A 208 -11.76 -14.55 -8.51
N GLU A 209 -12.40 -13.44 -8.88
CA GLU A 209 -12.64 -12.31 -7.94
C GLU A 209 -14.11 -12.11 -7.48
N PHE A 210 -15.03 -13.02 -7.79
CA PHE A 210 -16.44 -12.92 -7.39
C PHE A 210 -17.07 -14.25 -6.93
N PHE A 211 -18.20 -14.13 -6.24
CA PHE A 211 -19.03 -15.25 -5.81
C PHE A 211 -20.45 -15.15 -6.36
N ILE A 212 -21.11 -16.30 -6.50
CA ILE A 212 -22.50 -16.41 -6.87
C ILE A 212 -23.24 -17.16 -5.76
N ARG A 213 -24.27 -16.53 -5.17
CA ARG A 213 -25.19 -17.19 -4.25
C ARG A 213 -26.50 -17.46 -4.96
N ILE A 214 -26.92 -18.72 -4.99
CA ILE A 214 -28.19 -19.09 -5.61
C ILE A 214 -29.33 -18.77 -4.64
N THR A 215 -30.27 -17.93 -5.10
CA THR A 215 -31.36 -17.37 -4.30
C THR A 215 -32.72 -17.62 -4.95
N MET A 216 -32.92 -18.83 -5.46
CA MET A 216 -34.15 -19.28 -6.11
C MET A 216 -34.50 -20.71 -5.70
N LYS A 217 -35.73 -21.14 -6.00
CA LYS A 217 -36.22 -22.47 -5.60
C LYS A 217 -35.51 -23.63 -6.29
N ASN A 218 -35.18 -23.47 -7.58
CA ASN A 218 -34.59 -24.56 -8.37
C ASN A 218 -33.05 -24.48 -8.37
N ILE A 219 -32.45 -24.77 -7.22
CA ILE A 219 -31.00 -24.59 -7.00
C ILE A 219 -30.18 -25.47 -7.95
N GLY A 220 -30.58 -26.73 -8.13
CA GLY A 220 -29.84 -27.68 -8.98
C GLY A 220 -29.77 -27.27 -10.45
N GLU A 221 -30.85 -26.72 -11.00
CA GLU A 221 -30.88 -26.21 -12.37
C GLU A 221 -29.93 -25.01 -12.54
N ALA A 222 -30.02 -24.04 -11.62
CA ALA A 222 -29.14 -22.86 -11.63
C ALA A 222 -27.66 -23.24 -11.47
N ALA A 223 -27.36 -24.17 -10.55
CA ALA A 223 -26.00 -24.68 -10.35
C ALA A 223 -25.48 -25.40 -11.60
N GLY A 224 -26.32 -26.21 -12.25
CA GLY A 224 -26.00 -26.88 -13.51
C GLY A 224 -25.67 -25.88 -14.63
N GLN A 225 -26.50 -24.85 -14.81
CA GLN A 225 -26.27 -23.79 -15.77
C GLN A 225 -24.93 -23.08 -15.51
N LEU A 226 -24.67 -22.67 -14.27
CA LEU A 226 -23.41 -22.01 -13.90
C LEU A 226 -22.19 -22.89 -14.17
N ARG A 227 -22.28 -24.21 -13.91
CA ARG A 227 -21.21 -25.17 -14.24
C ARG A 227 -20.98 -25.27 -15.74
N THR A 228 -22.03 -25.32 -16.57
CA THR A 228 -21.91 -25.31 -18.04
C THR A 228 -21.28 -24.01 -18.55
N LEU A 229 -21.57 -22.89 -17.90
CA LEU A 229 -20.93 -21.61 -18.19
C LEU A 229 -19.49 -21.53 -17.66
N GLY A 230 -18.96 -22.55 -16.97
CA GLY A 230 -17.62 -22.51 -16.38
C GLY A 230 -17.51 -21.64 -15.12
N LEU A 231 -18.64 -21.28 -14.51
CA LEU A 231 -18.74 -20.48 -13.29
C LEU A 231 -18.93 -21.33 -12.02
N GLY A 232 -18.81 -22.66 -12.14
CA GLY A 232 -19.07 -23.59 -11.05
C GLY A 232 -18.16 -23.40 -9.83
N GLY A 233 -16.93 -22.94 -10.03
CA GLY A 233 -15.98 -22.65 -8.95
C GLY A 233 -16.33 -21.42 -8.11
N ASN A 234 -17.25 -20.58 -8.58
CA ASN A 234 -17.66 -19.33 -7.93
C ASN A 234 -18.96 -19.48 -7.12
N ILE A 235 -19.60 -20.66 -7.13
CA ILE A 235 -20.85 -20.89 -6.38
C ILE A 235 -20.55 -20.97 -4.88
N GLN A 236 -21.27 -20.17 -4.09
CA GLN A 236 -21.14 -20.15 -2.63
C GLN A 236 -22.19 -21.05 -1.96
N GLY A 237 -21.72 -22.08 -1.25
CA GLY A 237 -22.53 -22.98 -0.42
C GLY A 237 -23.29 -24.03 -1.24
N ASP A 238 -22.71 -25.23 -1.33
CA ASP A 238 -23.46 -26.47 -1.55
C ASP A 238 -23.93 -27.00 -0.17
#